data_AF-A0A1E5PI26-F1
#
_entry.id   AF-A0A1E5PI26-F1
#
_cell.length_a   1.000
_cell.length_b   1.000
_cell.length_c   1.000
_cell.angle_alpha   90.00
_cell.angle_beta   90.00
_cell.angle_gamma   90.00
#
_symmetry.space_group_name_H-M   'P 1'
#
loop_
_entity.id
_entity.type
_entity.pdbx_description
1 polymer ?
#
loop_
_entity_poly.entity_id
_entity_poly.type
_entity_poly.pdbx_seq_one_letter_code
_entity_poly.pdbx_strand_id
1 'polypeptide(L)'
;MLWREHTVYRDRAGGVVIRGEHVQRWISLAPAGGRGEILVRAGRILDGGTTAPARSEAIVPLVAGTAELAATCRRLLAEAAVDAAPRVPGPARAGRSKASRRSAKLRRRRRHTSFSSWVVLFCVAGVVALYLHSAGFFG
;
A
#
# COMPACT_ATOMS: atom_id res chain seq x y z
N MET A 1 23.10 8.16 5.91
CA MET A 1 22.00 8.93 5.29
C MET A 1 21.48 8.14 4.10
N LEU A 2 20.33 7.47 4.22
CA LEU A 2 19.99 6.37 3.31
C LEU A 2 19.26 6.84 2.03
N TRP A 3 18.55 7.97 2.02
CA TRP A 3 17.68 8.39 0.89
C TRP A 3 17.86 9.89 0.64
N ARG A 4 18.97 10.30 0.02
CA ARG A 4 19.28 11.72 -0.25
C ARG A 4 18.49 12.27 -1.44
N GLU A 5 18.39 11.48 -2.50
CA GLU A 5 17.69 11.82 -3.73
C GLU A 5 16.53 10.83 -3.92
N HIS A 6 15.31 11.36 -3.97
CA HIS A 6 14.09 10.58 -4.10
C HIS A 6 13.04 11.33 -4.91
N THR A 7 12.23 10.59 -5.66
CA THR A 7 11.05 11.11 -6.34
C THR A 7 9.80 10.66 -5.60
N VAL A 8 8.80 11.54 -5.56
CA VAL A 8 7.51 11.27 -4.93
C VAL A 8 6.42 11.47 -5.98
N TYR A 9 5.54 10.49 -6.11
CA TYR A 9 4.39 10.60 -7.00
C TYR A 9 3.16 9.93 -6.41
N ARG A 10 1.98 10.28 -6.93
CA ARG A 10 0.72 9.60 -6.61
C ARG A 10 0.41 8.53 -7.64
N ASP A 11 -0.04 7.38 -7.17
CA ASP A 11 -0.58 6.32 -8.03
C ASP A 11 -2.08 6.55 -8.31
N ARG A 12 -2.60 5.91 -9.36
CA ARG A 12 -4.00 5.97 -9.79
C ARG A 12 -4.98 5.47 -8.72
N ALA A 13 -4.51 4.64 -7.79
CA ALA A 13 -5.27 4.17 -6.64
C ALA A 13 -5.32 5.19 -5.47
N GLY A 14 -4.74 6.39 -5.64
CA GLY A 14 -4.72 7.44 -4.60
C GLY A 14 -3.63 7.25 -3.53
N GLY A 15 -2.77 6.25 -3.68
CA GLY A 15 -1.59 6.06 -2.83
C GLY A 15 -0.42 6.97 -3.21
N VAL A 16 0.54 7.11 -2.31
CA VAL A 16 1.81 7.82 -2.54
C VAL A 16 2.91 6.79 -2.71
N VAL A 17 3.78 6.98 -3.69
CA VAL A 17 4.98 6.18 -3.90
C VAL A 17 6.19 7.08 -3.79
N ILE A 18 7.18 6.62 -3.03
CA ILE A 18 8.47 7.27 -2.86
C ILE A 18 9.52 6.34 -3.44
N ARG A 19 10.33 6.85 -4.37
CA ARG A 19 11.28 6.07 -5.13
C ARG A 19 12.68 6.68 -4.99
N GLY A 20 13.64 5.88 -4.52
CA GLY A 20 15.04 6.28 -4.40
C GLY A 20 15.90 5.52 -5.40
N GLU A 21 16.19 6.12 -6.56
CA GLU A 21 17.01 5.50 -7.62
C GLU A 21 18.39 5.11 -7.11
N HIS A 22 19.06 6.02 -6.39
CA HIS A 22 20.43 5.84 -5.87
C HIS A 22 20.56 4.65 -4.93
N VAL A 23 19.45 4.24 -4.34
CA VAL A 23 19.38 3.11 -3.41
C VAL A 23 18.56 1.96 -3.95
N GLN A 24 18.16 2.01 -5.22
CA GLN A 24 17.39 1.00 -5.94
C GLN A 24 16.19 0.46 -5.15
N ARG A 25 15.50 1.32 -4.40
CA ARG A 25 14.41 0.95 -3.49
C ARG A 25 13.22 1.87 -3.65
N TRP A 26 12.03 1.33 -3.42
CA TRP A 26 10.78 2.10 -3.40
C TRP A 26 9.92 1.68 -2.21
N ILE A 27 9.06 2.61 -1.78
CA ILE A 27 8.03 2.36 -0.78
C ILE A 27 6.73 3.04 -1.22
N SER A 28 5.60 2.36 -1.06
CA SER A 28 4.27 2.92 -1.32
C SER A 28 3.42 2.90 -0.06
N LEU A 29 2.60 3.92 0.10
CA LEU A 29 1.56 4.02 1.11
C LEU A 29 0.22 4.17 0.39
N ALA A 30 -0.69 3.22 0.59
CA ALA A 30 -2.03 3.25 0.01
C ALA A 30 -3.07 2.98 1.09
N PRO A 31 -4.31 3.49 0.96
CA PRO A 31 -5.40 3.08 1.84
C PRO A 31 -5.60 1.55 1.77
N ALA A 32 -5.65 0.87 2.92
CA ALA A 32 -5.79 -0.60 2.97
C ALA A 32 -7.24 -1.09 2.77
N GLY A 33 -8.21 -0.17 2.75
CA GLY A 33 -9.65 -0.47 2.69
C GLY A 33 -10.35 -0.39 4.05
N GLY A 34 -9.62 -0.57 5.16
CA GLY A 34 -10.10 -0.30 6.52
C GLY A 34 -10.12 1.20 6.87
N ARG A 35 -10.97 1.60 7.83
CA ARG A 35 -11.08 3.00 8.26
C ARG A 35 -9.79 3.41 8.97
N GLY A 36 -9.04 4.32 8.38
CA GLY A 36 -7.80 4.81 8.95
C GLY A 36 -6.66 3.78 8.91
N GLU A 37 -6.68 2.82 7.98
CA GLU A 37 -5.59 1.87 7.80
C GLU A 37 -4.80 2.19 6.52
N ILE A 38 -3.48 2.13 6.63
CA ILE A 38 -2.56 2.32 5.50
C ILE A 38 -1.82 1.02 5.22
N LEU A 39 -1.92 0.54 3.99
CA LEU A 39 -1.09 -0.50 3.43
C LEU A 39 0.25 0.11 3.00
N VAL A 40 1.31 -0.29 3.68
CA VAL A 40 2.68 0.07 3.35
C VAL A 40 3.31 -1.11 2.60
N ARG A 41 3.90 -0.84 1.44
CA ARG A 41 4.58 -1.85 0.63
C ARG A 41 5.96 -1.34 0.26
N ALA A 42 6.97 -2.21 0.35
CA ALA A 42 8.33 -1.87 -0.03
C ALA A 42 8.90 -2.91 -1.00
N GLY A 43 9.79 -2.43 -1.85
CA GLY A 43 10.41 -3.26 -2.86
C GLY A 43 11.64 -2.63 -3.48
N ARG A 44 12.08 -3.25 -4.58
CA ARG A 44 13.23 -2.81 -5.36
C ARG A 44 12.87 -2.15 -6.65
N ILE A 45 13.77 -1.28 -7.07
CA ILE A 45 13.86 -0.81 -8.43
C ILE A 45 14.81 -1.76 -9.15
N LEU A 46 14.37 -2.30 -10.28
CA LEU A 46 15.19 -3.14 -11.14
C LEU A 46 16.05 -2.27 -12.06
N ASP A 47 17.11 -2.88 -12.60
CA ASP A 47 17.88 -2.28 -13.68
C ASP A 47 16.95 -1.95 -14.85
N GLY A 48 17.04 -0.71 -15.35
CA GLY A 48 16.08 -0.17 -16.32
C GLY A 48 14.91 0.63 -15.69
N GLY A 49 14.92 0.84 -14.38
CA GLY A 49 14.03 1.78 -13.72
C GLY A 49 12.59 1.32 -13.59
N THR A 50 12.35 0.01 -13.65
CA THR A 50 11.04 -0.58 -13.37
C THR A 50 10.92 -0.92 -11.90
N THR A 51 9.77 -0.62 -11.29
CA THR A 51 9.49 -1.01 -9.90
C THR A 51 9.12 -2.49 -9.87
N ALA A 52 9.96 -3.31 -9.23
CA ALA A 52 9.64 -4.71 -8.97
C ALA A 52 8.37 -4.81 -8.10
N PRO A 53 7.62 -5.93 -8.16
CA PRO A 53 6.55 -6.20 -7.21
C PRO A 53 7.01 -6.07 -5.76
N ALA A 54 6.10 -5.64 -4.89
CA ALA A 54 6.35 -5.54 -3.46
C ALA A 54 6.84 -6.88 -2.90
N ARG A 55 7.87 -6.82 -2.05
CA ARG A 55 8.43 -8.00 -1.37
C ARG A 55 8.05 -8.05 0.09
N SER A 56 7.89 -6.89 0.71
CA SER A 56 7.39 -6.74 2.07
C SER A 56 6.19 -5.81 2.08
N GLU A 57 5.16 -6.19 2.83
CA GLU A 57 3.93 -5.43 3.00
C GLU A 57 3.49 -5.47 4.46
N ALA A 58 2.90 -4.37 4.94
CA ALA A 58 2.31 -4.28 6.28
C ALA A 58 1.11 -3.32 6.27
N ILE A 59 0.14 -3.57 7.15
CA ILE A 59 -0.98 -2.66 7.39
C ILE A 59 -0.71 -1.93 8.71
N VAL A 60 -0.82 -0.60 8.68
CA VAL A 60 -0.59 0.26 9.85
C VAL A 60 -1.86 1.06 10.15
N PRO A 61 -2.41 0.98 11.37
CA PRO A 61 -3.49 1.87 11.81
C PRO A 61 -2.97 3.30 12.00
N LEU A 62 -3.62 4.29 11.38
CA LEU A 62 -3.28 5.71 11.53
C LEU A 62 -3.51 6.23 12.95
N VAL A 63 -4.38 5.59 13.72
CA VAL A 63 -4.60 5.91 15.14
C VAL A 63 -3.33 5.71 15.98
N ALA A 64 -2.43 4.84 15.54
CA ALA A 64 -1.16 4.59 16.20
C ALA A 64 -0.12 5.71 15.98
N GLY A 65 -0.42 6.64 15.07
CA GLY A 65 0.36 7.84 14.84
C GLY A 65 1.53 7.66 13.86
N THR A 66 2.20 8.78 13.60
CA THR A 66 3.26 8.87 12.58
C THR A 66 4.54 8.15 12.97
N ALA A 67 4.82 8.01 14.26
CA ALA A 67 6.03 7.34 14.76
C ALA A 67 6.01 5.83 14.44
N GLU A 68 4.88 5.17 14.63
CA GLU A 68 4.70 3.75 14.31
C GLU A 68 4.74 3.52 12.79
N LEU A 69 4.11 4.41 12.03
CA LEU A 69 4.20 4.39 10.58
C LEU A 69 5.66 4.53 10.11
N ALA A 70 6.40 5.50 10.65
CA ALA A 70 7.81 5.71 10.32
C ALA A 70 8.70 4.52 10.75
N ALA A 71 8.42 3.89 11.88
CA ALA A 71 9.10 2.66 12.31
C ALA A 71 8.85 1.51 11.33
N THR A 72 7.60 1.34 10.91
CA THR A 72 7.20 0.31 9.94
C THR A 72 7.85 0.55 8.57
N CYS A 73 7.81 1.79 8.07
CA CYS A 73 8.50 2.17 6.84
C CYS A 73 10.00 1.86 6.90
N ARG A 74 10.68 2.23 7.99
CA ARG A 74 12.11 1.91 8.17
C ARG A 74 12.37 0.40 8.20
N ARG A 75 11.51 -0.38 8.87
CA ARG A 75 11.63 -1.84 8.92
C ARG A 75 11.51 -2.47 7.54
N LEU A 76 10.46 -2.12 6.78
CA LEU A 76 10.22 -2.66 5.44
C LEU A 76 11.33 -2.25 4.45
N LEU A 77 11.86 -1.03 4.58
CA LEU A 77 13.01 -0.59 3.78
C LEU A 77 14.29 -1.36 4.11
N ALA A 78 14.52 -1.68 5.40
CA ALA A 78 15.65 -2.51 5.82
C ALA A 78 15.51 -3.95 5.32
N GLU A 79 14.32 -4.54 5.40
CA GLU A 79 14.01 -5.86 4.83
C GLU A 79 14.31 -5.88 3.32
N ALA A 80 13.82 -4.89 2.57
CA ALA A 80 14.08 -4.76 1.14
C ALA A 80 15.58 -4.56 0.82
N ALA A 81 16.35 -4.00 1.76
CA ALA A 81 17.79 -3.78 1.63
C ALA A 81 18.62 -5.07 1.81
N VAL A 82 18.25 -5.95 2.72
CA VAL A 82 18.96 -7.23 2.96
C VAL A 82 18.97 -8.07 1.69
N ASP A 83 17.81 -8.18 1.04
CA ASP A 83 17.71 -8.96 -0.18
C ASP A 83 18.49 -8.31 -1.35
N ALA A 84 18.92 -7.04 -1.24
CA ALA A 84 19.59 -6.25 -2.30
C ALA A 84 21.09 -6.48 -2.36
N ALA A 85 21.65 -7.08 -1.31
CA ALA A 85 23.05 -7.46 -1.32
C ALA A 85 23.29 -8.44 -2.50
N PRO A 86 24.33 -8.22 -3.32
CA PRO A 86 24.74 -9.17 -4.33
C PRO A 86 24.91 -10.53 -3.67
N ARG A 87 24.10 -11.51 -4.08
CA ARG A 87 24.30 -12.89 -3.66
C ARG A 87 25.58 -13.37 -4.33
N VAL A 88 26.69 -13.37 -3.59
CA VAL A 88 27.88 -14.15 -3.96
C VAL A 88 27.39 -15.57 -4.23
N PRO A 89 27.70 -16.19 -5.38
CA PRO A 89 27.26 -17.55 -5.67
C PRO A 89 28.00 -18.53 -4.76
N GLY A 90 27.48 -18.72 -3.55
CA GLY A 90 27.86 -19.82 -2.67
C GLY A 90 27.15 -21.10 -3.12
N PRO A 91 27.77 -22.28 -2.92
CA PRO A 91 27.22 -23.54 -3.37
C PRO A 91 25.84 -23.79 -2.74
N ALA A 92 24.89 -24.14 -3.61
CA ALA A 92 23.48 -24.32 -3.31
C ALA A 92 23.25 -25.21 -2.08
N ARG A 93 22.53 -24.69 -1.09
CA ARG A 93 21.78 -25.52 -0.14
C ARG A 93 20.29 -25.29 -0.34
N ALA A 94 19.62 -26.41 -0.56
CA ALA A 94 18.22 -26.54 -0.90
C ALA A 94 17.30 -26.03 0.22
N GLY A 95 16.37 -25.16 -0.13
CA GLY A 95 15.15 -24.85 0.62
C GLY A 95 13.98 -24.93 -0.34
N ARG A 96 13.57 -26.16 -0.64
CA ARG A 96 12.58 -26.52 -1.66
C ARG A 96 11.19 -26.36 -1.05
N SER A 97 10.41 -25.35 -1.45
CA SER A 97 8.95 -25.44 -1.40
C SER A 97 8.38 -25.25 -2.79
N LYS A 98 7.56 -26.24 -3.14
CA LYS A 98 7.25 -26.71 -4.48
C LYS A 98 5.96 -26.02 -4.94
N ALA A 99 6.01 -25.50 -6.16
CA ALA A 99 4.93 -25.45 -7.14
C ALA A 99 3.50 -25.13 -6.66
N SER A 100 2.94 -24.05 -7.23
CA SER A 100 1.61 -24.13 -7.83
C SER A 100 1.52 -23.18 -9.02
N ARG A 101 1.91 -23.68 -10.19
CA ARG A 101 1.31 -23.23 -11.45
C ARG A 101 -0.07 -23.87 -11.53
N ARG A 102 -1.12 -23.08 -11.43
CA ARG A 102 -2.42 -23.41 -12.04
C ARG A 102 -2.90 -22.23 -12.87
N SER A 103 -2.64 -22.34 -14.16
CA SER A 103 -3.37 -21.67 -15.22
C SER A 103 -4.78 -22.28 -15.30
N ALA A 104 -5.83 -21.44 -15.36
CA ALA A 104 -7.09 -21.62 -16.11
C ALA A 104 -8.20 -20.80 -15.42
N LYS A 105 -8.63 -19.67 -15.99
CA LYS A 105 -9.67 -19.53 -17.04
C LYS A 105 -11.10 -19.43 -16.46
N LEU A 106 -11.61 -18.18 -16.51
CA LEU A 106 -12.98 -17.74 -16.80
C LEU A 106 -14.18 -18.04 -15.85
N ARG A 107 -14.93 -16.95 -15.65
CA ARG A 107 -16.37 -16.78 -15.35
C ARG A 107 -16.81 -17.00 -13.89
N ARG A 108 -17.27 -15.91 -13.27
CA ARG A 108 -18.72 -15.58 -13.19
C ARG A 108 -19.00 -14.23 -12.50
N ARG A 109 -19.89 -13.47 -13.15
CA ARG A 109 -20.97 -12.60 -12.61
C ARG A 109 -20.60 -11.44 -11.67
N ARG A 110 -20.76 -10.18 -12.11
CA ARG A 110 -22.03 -9.42 -12.26
C ARG A 110 -22.53 -8.84 -10.93
N ARG A 111 -22.35 -7.50 -10.78
CA ARG A 111 -23.12 -6.50 -9.99
C ARG A 111 -22.96 -6.64 -8.46
N HIS A 112 -22.75 -5.60 -7.65
CA HIS A 112 -23.38 -4.28 -7.61
C HIS A 112 -22.41 -3.18 -7.12
N THR A 113 -22.18 -2.15 -7.93
CA THR A 113 -21.70 -0.84 -7.46
C THR A 113 -22.79 -0.03 -6.74
N SER A 114 -24.02 -0.57 -6.61
CA SER A 114 -25.14 0.17 -6.02
C SER A 114 -25.18 0.17 -4.49
N PHE A 115 -24.59 -0.82 -3.80
CA PHE A 115 -24.73 -0.91 -2.33
C PHE A 115 -23.81 0.07 -1.59
N SER A 116 -22.53 0.14 -1.96
CA SER A 116 -21.63 1.19 -1.44
C SER A 116 -22.09 2.59 -1.85
N SER A 117 -22.68 2.74 -3.04
CA SER A 117 -23.24 4.02 -3.48
C SER A 117 -24.47 4.44 -2.65
N TRP A 118 -25.29 3.50 -2.17
CA TRP A 118 -26.45 3.80 -1.33
C TRP A 118 -26.02 4.19 0.08
N VAL A 119 -25.04 3.50 0.66
CA VAL A 119 -24.49 3.82 1.99
C VAL A 119 -23.89 5.23 2.00
N VAL A 120 -23.18 5.61 0.94
CA VAL A 120 -22.65 6.98 0.80
C VAL A 120 -23.80 7.99 0.74
N LEU A 121 -24.90 7.69 0.03
CA LEU A 121 -26.06 8.58 -0.05
C LEU A 121 -26.75 8.79 1.31
N PHE A 122 -26.98 7.71 2.08
CA PHE A 122 -27.53 7.81 3.44
C PHE A 122 -26.60 8.54 4.39
N CYS A 123 -25.29 8.33 4.26
CA CYS A 123 -24.30 9.00 5.09
C CYS A 123 -24.27 10.51 4.80
N VAL A 124 -24.27 10.91 3.52
CA VAL A 124 -24.34 12.32 3.13
C VAL A 124 -25.67 12.95 3.56
N ALA A 125 -26.80 12.27 3.35
CA ALA A 125 -28.12 12.76 3.78
C ALA A 125 -28.21 12.96 5.31
N GLY A 126 -27.66 12.01 6.09
CA GLY A 126 -27.59 12.12 7.54
C GLY A 126 -26.72 13.28 8.02
N VAL A 127 -25.56 13.49 7.39
CA VAL A 127 -24.68 14.64 7.69
C VAL A 127 -25.37 15.96 7.36
N VAL A 128 -26.09 16.05 6.23
CA VAL A 128 -26.84 17.25 5.85
C VAL A 128 -28.00 17.51 6.82
N ALA A 129 -28.76 16.49 7.21
CA ALA A 129 -29.84 16.63 8.18
C ALA A 129 -29.33 17.07 9.56
N LEU A 130 -28.22 16.46 10.03
CA LEU A 130 -27.55 16.85 11.27
C LEU A 130 -27.04 18.29 11.20
N TYR A 131 -26.52 18.71 10.04
CA TYR A 131 -26.05 20.08 9.82
C TYR A 131 -27.20 21.08 9.85
N LEU A 132 -28.33 20.79 9.19
CA LEU A 132 -29.51 21.66 9.24
C LEU A 132 -30.12 21.75 10.64
N HIS A 133 -30.11 20.64 11.39
CA HIS A 133 -30.61 20.63 12.76
C HIS A 133 -29.69 21.41 13.72
N SER A 134 -28.37 21.26 13.57
CA SER A 134 -27.39 21.97 14.40
C SER A 134 -27.20 23.45 14.01
N ALA A 135 -27.44 23.80 12.75
CA ALA A 135 -27.45 25.19 12.28
C ALA A 135 -28.70 25.97 12.71
N GLY A 136 -29.59 25.37 13.51
CA GLY A 136 -30.75 26.08 14.07
C GLY A 136 -31.84 26.41 13.05
N PHE A 137 -31.91 25.69 11.92
CA PHE A 137 -32.99 25.90 10.94
C PHE A 137 -34.38 25.43 11.46
N PHE A 138 -34.41 24.72 12.60
CA PHE A 138 -35.60 24.31 13.35
C PHE A 138 -35.55 24.83 14.80
N GLY A 139 -35.19 26.10 14.98
CA GLY A 139 -35.35 26.86 16.23
C GLY A 139 -36.18 28.11 15.98
#